data_AF-A0A1H9YXF8-F1
#
_entry.id   AF-A0A1H9YXF8-F1
#
_cell.length_a   1.000
_cell.length_b   1.000
_cell.length_c   1.000
_cell.angle_alpha   90.00
_cell.angle_beta   90.00
_cell.angle_gamma   90.00
#
_symmetry.space_group_name_H-M   'P 1'
#
loop_
_entity.id
_entity.type
_entity.pdbx_description
1 polymer ?
#
loop_
_entity_poly.entity_id
_entity_poly.type
_entity_poly.pdbx_seq_one_letter_code
_entity_poly.pdbx_strand_id
1 'polypeptide(L)'
;MVLENYLKVQEKIKKRTSNNVLILPVSKTATLEQMEELYKNGITTFAENRVEGFFQKQKSFPNCSWHMIGNIQSRKVKDIVGNFSLIHSLHREKIALEIDKYSRGKEIITNCLVQVNISKEDTKSGLYKDEVEDFLIFVSKLPGVNVQGLMTMAPFTENPEEVRYVFRELRELRDGLRNKGFHNLKELSMGMSNDYLVAVEEGATIVRIGSEIFS
;
A
#
# COMPACT_ATOMS: atom_id res chain seq x y z
N MET A 1 -5.89 -22.25 9.73
CA MET A 1 -5.30 -21.42 10.80
C MET A 1 -5.11 -19.99 10.33
N VAL A 2 -4.82 -19.77 9.05
CA VAL A 2 -4.61 -18.44 8.48
C VAL A 2 -5.90 -17.60 8.54
N LEU A 3 -7.06 -18.22 8.32
CA LEU A 3 -8.35 -17.52 8.45
C LEU A 3 -8.60 -17.05 9.89
N GLU A 4 -8.33 -17.90 10.87
CA GLU A 4 -8.49 -17.55 12.29
C GLU A 4 -7.59 -16.36 12.67
N ASN A 5 -6.34 -16.37 12.21
CA ASN A 5 -5.40 -15.27 12.39
C ASN A 5 -5.92 -13.97 11.75
N TYR A 6 -6.41 -14.03 10.51
CA TYR A 6 -7.02 -12.88 9.84
C TYR A 6 -8.23 -12.34 10.62
N LEU A 7 -9.11 -13.22 11.11
CA LEU A 7 -10.28 -12.81 11.90
C LEU A 7 -9.88 -12.17 13.23
N LYS A 8 -8.83 -12.67 13.90
CA LYS A 8 -8.28 -12.03 15.11
C LYS A 8 -7.77 -10.61 14.83
N VAL A 9 -7.04 -10.40 13.73
CA VAL A 9 -6.62 -9.05 13.29
C VAL A 9 -7.85 -8.16 13.06
N GLN A 10 -8.87 -8.69 12.37
CA GLN A 10 -10.11 -7.96 12.11
C GLN A 10 -10.84 -7.55 13.40
N GLU A 11 -10.94 -8.45 14.38
CA GLU A 11 -11.55 -8.15 15.67
C GLU A 11 -10.78 -7.07 16.44
N LYS A 12 -9.43 -7.15 16.46
CA LYS A 12 -8.60 -6.12 17.10
C LYS A 12 -8.85 -4.74 16.47
N ILE A 13 -8.94 -4.65 15.14
CA ILE A 13 -9.22 -3.40 14.43
C ILE A 13 -10.63 -2.87 14.73
N LYS A 14 -11.65 -3.74 14.70
CA LYS A 14 -13.04 -3.37 15.04
C LYS A 14 -13.19 -2.82 16.46
N LYS A 15 -12.31 -3.22 17.39
CA LYS A 15 -12.24 -2.67 18.76
C LYS A 15 -11.60 -1.28 18.84
N ARG A 16 -10.92 -0.82 17.78
CA ARG A 16 -10.23 0.48 17.74
C ARG A 16 -10.95 1.52 16.90
N THR A 17 -11.67 1.11 15.87
CA THR A 17 -12.39 2.03 14.99
C THR A 17 -13.64 1.40 14.41
N SER A 18 -14.64 2.25 14.13
CA SER A 18 -15.80 1.90 13.29
C SER A 18 -15.54 2.17 11.81
N ASN A 19 -14.44 2.83 11.45
CA ASN A 19 -14.08 3.09 10.07
C ASN A 19 -13.74 1.79 9.36
N ASN A 20 -14.07 1.71 8.08
CA ASN A 20 -13.65 0.59 7.25
C ASN A 20 -12.14 0.68 7.00
N VAL A 21 -11.40 -0.34 7.41
CA VAL A 21 -9.96 -0.48 7.17
C VAL A 21 -9.73 -1.74 6.36
N LEU A 22 -9.09 -1.59 5.20
CA LEU A 22 -8.65 -2.73 4.41
C LEU A 22 -7.47 -3.41 5.12
N ILE A 23 -7.71 -4.62 5.60
CA ILE A 23 -6.65 -5.53 6.03
C ILE A 23 -6.08 -6.16 4.77
N LEU A 24 -4.85 -5.80 4.41
CA LEU A 24 -4.19 -6.24 3.19
C LEU A 24 -3.18 -7.34 3.53
N PRO A 25 -3.50 -8.64 3.31
CA PRO A 25 -2.59 -9.73 3.55
C PRO A 25 -1.38 -9.65 2.60
N VAL A 26 -0.18 -9.60 3.18
CA VAL A 26 1.09 -9.55 2.44
C VAL A 26 1.56 -10.98 2.19
N SER A 27 1.30 -11.49 0.99
CA SER A 27 1.44 -12.90 0.64
C SER A 27 2.86 -13.32 0.22
N LYS A 28 3.87 -12.44 0.33
CA LYS A 28 5.24 -12.68 -0.18
C LYS A 28 5.89 -14.00 0.26
N THR A 29 5.54 -14.51 1.44
CA THR A 29 6.03 -15.78 2.03
C THR A 29 4.94 -16.83 2.19
N ALA A 30 3.69 -16.52 1.82
CA ALA A 30 2.56 -17.43 1.97
C ALA A 30 2.58 -18.54 0.92
N THR A 31 2.18 -19.75 1.30
CA THR A 31 1.93 -20.86 0.36
C THR A 31 0.60 -20.65 -0.38
N LEU A 32 0.41 -21.34 -1.52
CA LEU A 32 -0.87 -21.28 -2.24
C LEU A 32 -2.02 -21.81 -1.38
N GLU A 33 -1.79 -22.85 -0.57
CA GLU A 33 -2.80 -23.40 0.34
C GLU A 33 -3.26 -22.37 1.40
N GLN A 34 -2.30 -21.66 2.02
CA GLN A 34 -2.61 -20.59 2.97
C GLN A 34 -3.43 -19.47 2.32
N MET A 35 -3.10 -19.10 1.08
CA MET A 35 -3.85 -18.08 0.33
C MET A 35 -5.24 -18.60 -0.07
N GLU A 36 -5.35 -19.87 -0.43
CA GLU A 36 -6.61 -20.50 -0.80
C GLU A 36 -7.59 -20.56 0.38
N GLU A 37 -7.09 -20.79 1.61
CA GLU A 37 -7.88 -20.69 2.85
C GLU A 37 -8.57 -19.32 2.96
N LEU A 38 -7.84 -18.22 2.74
CA LEU A 38 -8.39 -16.87 2.78
C LEU A 38 -9.34 -16.59 1.59
N TYR A 39 -8.93 -16.98 0.38
CA TYR A 39 -9.68 -16.76 -0.86
C TYR A 39 -11.07 -17.40 -0.81
N LYS A 40 -11.17 -18.66 -0.36
CA LYS A 40 -12.46 -19.37 -0.21
C LYS A 40 -13.41 -18.71 0.78
N ASN A 41 -12.89 -17.87 1.67
CA ASN A 41 -13.66 -17.12 2.66
C ASN A 41 -13.90 -15.65 2.24
N GLY A 42 -13.77 -15.34 0.94
CA GLY A 42 -14.10 -14.03 0.37
C GLY A 42 -13.00 -12.97 0.50
N ILE A 43 -11.84 -13.33 1.07
CA ILE A 43 -10.70 -12.43 1.16
C ILE A 43 -9.94 -12.50 -0.15
N THR A 44 -10.24 -11.55 -1.04
CA THR A 44 -9.81 -11.54 -2.44
C THR A 44 -8.86 -10.39 -2.76
N THR A 45 -8.31 -9.72 -1.75
CA THR A 45 -7.30 -8.67 -1.95
C THR A 45 -6.00 -9.10 -1.29
N PHE A 46 -4.89 -9.07 -2.02
CA PHE A 46 -3.58 -9.51 -1.55
C PHE A 46 -2.48 -8.55 -2.01
N ALA A 47 -1.37 -8.52 -1.28
CA ALA A 47 -0.21 -7.71 -1.61
C ALA A 47 1.05 -8.54 -1.87
N GLU A 48 1.81 -8.11 -2.88
CA GLU A 48 3.14 -8.63 -3.17
C GLU A 48 4.19 -7.51 -3.13
N ASN A 49 5.40 -7.88 -2.72
CA ASN A 49 6.54 -6.96 -2.68
C ASN A 49 7.32 -6.95 -4.00
N ARG A 50 7.16 -7.98 -4.82
CA ARG A 50 7.97 -8.23 -6.01
C ARG A 50 7.13 -8.93 -7.09
N VAL A 51 7.54 -8.80 -8.34
CA VAL A 51 6.86 -9.45 -9.48
C VAL A 51 7.28 -10.92 -9.59
N GLU A 52 8.45 -11.27 -9.07
CA GLU A 52 8.91 -12.66 -9.00
C GLU A 52 7.96 -13.51 -8.15
N GLY A 53 7.42 -14.59 -8.71
CA GLY A 53 6.44 -15.46 -8.05
C GLY A 53 5.00 -14.94 -8.09
N PHE A 54 4.77 -13.67 -8.40
CA PHE A 54 3.43 -13.08 -8.51
C PHE A 54 2.57 -13.78 -9.57
N PHE A 55 3.09 -13.97 -10.79
CA PHE A 55 2.30 -14.53 -11.91
C PHE A 55 1.78 -15.93 -11.64
N GLN A 56 2.49 -16.75 -10.87
CA GLN A 56 2.00 -18.06 -10.45
C GLN A 56 0.77 -17.90 -9.55
N LYS A 57 0.84 -17.00 -8.55
CA LYS A 57 -0.27 -16.73 -7.63
C LYS A 57 -1.45 -16.09 -8.34
N GLN A 58 -1.20 -15.15 -9.25
CA GLN A 58 -2.24 -14.52 -10.09
C GLN A 58 -2.98 -15.57 -10.92
N LYS A 59 -2.26 -16.54 -11.50
CA LYS A 59 -2.87 -17.65 -12.24
C LYS A 59 -3.75 -18.53 -11.35
N SER A 60 -3.32 -18.80 -10.11
CA SER A 60 -4.10 -19.57 -9.13
C SER A 60 -5.31 -18.79 -8.60
N PHE A 61 -5.22 -17.46 -8.51
CA PHE A 61 -6.25 -16.58 -7.95
C PHE A 61 -6.56 -15.42 -8.91
N PRO A 62 -7.18 -15.70 -10.07
CA PRO A 62 -7.35 -14.70 -11.14
C PRO A 62 -8.34 -13.59 -10.80
N ASN A 63 -9.27 -13.84 -9.87
CA ASN A 63 -10.29 -12.88 -9.44
C ASN A 63 -9.85 -12.01 -8.24
N CYS A 64 -8.58 -12.12 -7.82
CA CYS A 64 -8.07 -11.30 -6.74
C CYS A 64 -7.67 -9.90 -7.22
N SER A 65 -7.90 -8.91 -6.34
CA SER A 65 -7.29 -7.58 -6.45
C SER A 65 -5.88 -7.62 -5.87
N TRP A 66 -4.89 -7.30 -6.69
CA TRP A 66 -3.48 -7.39 -6.30
C TRP A 66 -2.87 -6.02 -6.08
N HIS A 67 -2.19 -5.84 -4.95
CA HIS A 67 -1.52 -4.59 -4.58
C HIS A 67 0.00 -4.78 -4.64
N MET A 68 0.70 -3.86 -5.30
CA MET A 68 2.17 -3.86 -5.35
C MET A 68 2.69 -2.92 -4.27
N ILE A 69 3.35 -3.47 -3.25
CA ILE A 69 3.79 -2.69 -2.08
C ILE A 69 5.31 -2.51 -1.95
N GLY A 70 6.08 -3.21 -2.78
CA GLY A 70 7.54 -3.10 -2.78
C GLY A 70 8.07 -2.09 -3.80
N ASN A 71 9.37 -1.81 -3.72
CA ASN A 71 10.05 -0.92 -4.65
C ASN A 71 10.00 -1.44 -6.09
N ILE A 72 9.76 -0.53 -7.04
CA ILE A 72 9.57 -0.88 -8.44
C ILE A 72 10.83 -0.61 -9.23
N GLN A 73 11.36 -1.64 -9.90
CA GLN A 73 12.42 -1.46 -10.89
C GLN A 73 11.81 -1.01 -12.21
N SER A 74 12.39 -0.01 -12.90
CA SER A 74 11.83 0.54 -14.14
C SER A 74 11.54 -0.53 -15.19
N ARG A 75 12.43 -1.53 -15.35
CA ARG A 75 12.26 -2.63 -16.31
C ARG A 75 11.05 -3.55 -16.03
N LYS A 76 10.53 -3.52 -14.81
CA LYS A 76 9.38 -4.34 -14.35
C LYS A 76 8.05 -3.60 -14.44
N VAL A 77 8.03 -2.29 -14.74
CA VAL A 77 6.80 -1.51 -14.80
C VAL A 77 5.80 -2.11 -15.80
N LYS A 78 6.28 -2.61 -16.95
CA LYS A 78 5.46 -3.29 -17.95
C LYS A 78 4.71 -4.52 -17.42
N ASP A 79 5.32 -5.22 -16.45
CA ASP A 79 4.79 -6.43 -15.82
C ASP A 79 3.82 -6.08 -14.69
N ILE A 80 3.88 -4.86 -14.16
CA ILE A 80 3.04 -4.38 -13.05
C ILE A 80 1.76 -3.73 -13.58
N VAL A 81 1.88 -2.83 -14.56
CA VAL A 81 0.75 -2.07 -15.10
C VAL A 81 -0.29 -3.02 -15.71
N GLY A 82 -1.53 -2.95 -15.23
CA GLY A 82 -2.65 -3.81 -15.64
C GLY A 82 -2.73 -5.17 -14.92
N ASN A 83 -1.71 -5.54 -14.14
CA ASN A 83 -1.75 -6.75 -13.31
C ASN A 83 -2.00 -6.46 -11.83
N PHE A 84 -1.70 -5.25 -11.37
CA PHE A 84 -1.94 -4.78 -10.02
C PHE A 84 -2.98 -3.67 -10.01
N SER A 85 -3.94 -3.76 -9.10
CA SER A 85 -5.04 -2.80 -8.92
C SER A 85 -4.59 -1.51 -8.25
N LEU A 86 -3.57 -1.58 -7.39
CA LEU A 86 -3.02 -0.43 -6.65
C LEU A 86 -1.52 -0.60 -6.41
N ILE A 87 -0.75 0.44 -6.74
CA ILE A 87 0.69 0.53 -6.47
C ILE A 87 0.90 1.43 -5.25
N HIS A 88 1.54 0.96 -4.20
CA HIS A 88 1.69 1.73 -2.97
C HIS A 88 3.01 2.53 -2.89
N SER A 89 3.97 2.23 -3.75
CA SER A 89 5.38 2.61 -3.58
C SER A 89 5.85 3.70 -4.56
N LEU A 90 4.95 4.53 -5.10
CA LEU A 90 5.32 5.54 -6.09
C LEU A 90 6.03 6.72 -5.42
N HIS A 91 7.28 6.97 -5.76
CA HIS A 91 8.06 8.09 -5.21
C HIS A 91 9.16 8.60 -6.15
N ARG A 92 9.21 8.10 -7.40
CA ARG A 92 10.25 8.44 -8.38
C ARG A 92 9.62 8.84 -9.69
N GLU A 93 9.99 10.00 -10.22
CA GLU A 93 9.45 10.53 -11.47
C GLU A 93 9.65 9.57 -12.64
N LYS A 94 10.84 8.98 -12.75
CA LYS A 94 11.15 7.96 -13.76
C LYS A 94 10.18 6.77 -13.74
N ILE A 95 9.71 6.36 -12.56
CA ILE A 95 8.74 5.26 -12.43
C ILE A 95 7.34 5.74 -12.82
N ALA A 96 6.95 6.95 -12.40
CA ALA A 96 5.67 7.55 -12.78
C ALA A 96 5.54 7.71 -14.31
N LEU A 97 6.59 8.18 -14.99
CA LEU A 97 6.64 8.30 -16.45
C LEU A 97 6.49 6.96 -17.16
N GLU A 98 7.17 5.92 -16.66
CA GLU A 98 7.02 4.58 -17.24
C GLU A 98 5.60 4.03 -16.99
N ILE A 99 5.03 4.23 -15.81
CA ILE A 99 3.64 3.82 -15.53
C ILE A 99 2.70 4.53 -16.49
N ASP A 100 2.79 5.84 -16.64
CA ASP A 100 1.97 6.62 -17.59
C ASP A 100 2.06 6.05 -19.02
N LYS A 101 3.29 5.83 -19.50
CA LYS A 101 3.54 5.28 -20.84
C LYS A 101 2.85 3.94 -21.06
N TYR A 102 3.00 2.99 -20.13
CA TYR A 102 2.36 1.67 -20.27
C TYR A 102 0.85 1.71 -20.03
N SER A 103 0.37 2.55 -19.11
CA SER A 103 -1.06 2.77 -18.85
C SER A 103 -1.76 3.27 -20.11
N ARG A 104 -1.21 4.32 -20.74
CA ARG A 104 -1.75 4.87 -22.00
C ARG A 104 -1.71 3.85 -23.13
N GLY A 105 -0.60 3.11 -23.26
CA GLY A 105 -0.48 2.07 -24.29
C GLY A 105 -1.47 0.91 -24.11
N LYS A 106 -2.03 0.73 -22.90
CA LYS A 106 -3.06 -0.27 -22.59
C LYS A 106 -4.46 0.33 -22.43
N GLU A 107 -4.62 1.65 -22.63
CA GLU A 107 -5.88 2.38 -22.43
C GLU A 107 -6.49 2.20 -21.03
N ILE A 108 -5.64 2.13 -20.00
CA ILE A 108 -6.04 2.03 -18.59
C ILE A 108 -5.48 3.18 -17.77
N ILE A 109 -6.00 3.35 -16.56
CA ILE A 109 -5.46 4.25 -15.54
C ILE A 109 -4.90 3.39 -14.41
N THR A 110 -3.63 3.60 -14.05
CA THR A 110 -3.00 2.88 -12.93
C THR A 110 -3.16 3.67 -11.64
N ASN A 111 -3.83 3.07 -10.65
CA ASN A 111 -3.97 3.67 -9.33
C ASN A 111 -2.68 3.52 -8.53
N CYS A 112 -2.29 4.61 -7.87
CA CYS A 112 -1.06 4.70 -7.10
C CYS A 112 -1.28 5.39 -5.75
N LEU A 113 -0.42 5.09 -4.78
CA LEU A 113 -0.18 5.88 -3.59
C LEU A 113 1.24 6.42 -3.63
N VAL A 114 1.45 7.60 -3.07
CA VAL A 114 2.79 8.18 -2.93
C VAL A 114 3.45 7.68 -1.66
N GLN A 115 4.63 7.10 -1.78
CA GLN A 115 5.40 6.64 -0.62
C GLN A 115 6.22 7.79 -0.03
N VAL A 116 6.00 8.05 1.26
CA VAL A 116 6.61 9.15 2.00
C VAL A 116 7.49 8.61 3.12
N ASN A 117 8.74 9.06 3.16
CA ASN A 117 9.69 8.80 4.22
C ASN A 117 9.52 9.83 5.35
N ILE A 118 8.59 9.56 6.26
CA ILE A 118 8.33 10.43 7.42
C ILE A 118 9.41 10.30 8.50
N SER A 119 9.97 9.09 8.70
CA SER A 119 11.01 8.86 9.72
C SER A 119 12.35 9.51 9.39
N LYS A 120 12.52 10.00 8.15
CA LYS A 120 13.75 10.59 7.62
C LYS A 120 14.97 9.67 7.75
N GLU A 121 14.76 8.36 7.79
CA GLU A 121 15.85 7.40 7.77
C GLU A 121 16.38 7.27 6.34
N ASP A 122 17.68 7.50 6.13
CA ASP A 122 18.32 7.41 4.80
C ASP A 122 18.19 6.02 4.17
N THR A 123 17.97 4.99 4.99
CA THR A 123 17.79 3.60 4.54
C THR A 123 16.39 3.32 3.99
N LYS A 124 15.42 4.21 4.21
CA LYS A 124 14.02 4.04 3.78
C LYS A 124 13.79 4.75 2.46
N SER A 125 13.10 4.06 1.55
CA SER A 125 12.65 4.66 0.29
C SER A 125 11.43 5.54 0.51
N GLY A 126 11.23 6.53 -0.36
CA GLY A 126 10.12 7.46 -0.32
C GLY A 126 10.59 8.90 -0.47
N LEU A 127 9.65 9.79 -0.75
CA LEU A 127 9.87 11.24 -0.75
C LEU A 127 9.90 11.76 0.69
N TYR A 128 10.69 12.79 0.96
CA TYR A 128 10.48 13.59 2.15
C TYR A 128 9.17 14.37 2.05
N LYS A 129 8.62 14.75 3.21
CA LYS A 129 7.32 15.42 3.34
C LYS A 129 7.20 16.68 2.47
N ASP A 130 8.27 17.45 2.39
CA ASP A 130 8.39 18.70 1.62
C ASP A 130 8.48 18.48 0.11
N GLU A 131 8.85 17.29 -0.35
CA GLU A 131 8.92 16.96 -1.79
C GLU A 131 7.58 16.43 -2.35
N VAL A 132 6.64 16.04 -1.48
CA VAL A 132 5.39 15.35 -1.88
C VAL A 132 4.50 16.24 -2.76
N GLU A 133 4.38 17.52 -2.43
CA GLU A 133 3.51 18.44 -3.18
C GLU A 133 4.00 18.64 -4.62
N ASP A 134 5.29 18.92 -4.79
CA ASP A 134 5.91 19.06 -6.11
C ASP A 134 5.78 17.79 -6.93
N PHE A 135 5.94 16.63 -6.29
CA PHE A 135 5.74 15.34 -6.95
C PHE A 135 4.29 15.13 -7.39
N LEU A 136 3.30 15.52 -6.58
CA LEU A 136 1.88 15.44 -6.96
C LEU A 136 1.56 16.38 -8.12
N ILE A 137 2.12 17.59 -8.14
CA ILE A 137 1.99 18.52 -9.27
C ILE A 137 2.58 17.89 -10.53
N PHE A 138 3.75 17.26 -10.44
CA PHE A 138 4.36 16.53 -11.54
C PHE A 138 3.45 15.39 -12.04
N VAL A 139 2.99 14.51 -11.14
CA VAL A 139 2.16 13.35 -11.50
C VAL A 139 0.79 13.76 -12.04
N SER A 140 0.24 14.91 -11.63
CA SER A 140 -1.03 15.42 -12.17
C SER A 140 -1.02 15.65 -13.68
N LYS A 141 0.17 15.77 -14.30
CA LYS A 141 0.37 15.91 -15.74
C LYS A 141 0.41 14.56 -16.48
N LEU A 142 0.29 13.44 -15.76
CA LEU A 142 0.42 12.08 -16.28
C LEU A 142 -0.96 11.40 -16.32
N PRO A 143 -1.69 11.43 -17.44
CA PRO A 143 -3.08 10.97 -17.51
C PRO A 143 -3.24 9.45 -17.28
N GLY A 144 -2.18 8.65 -17.44
CA GLY A 144 -2.19 7.22 -17.14
C GLY A 144 -1.97 6.87 -15.66
N VAL A 145 -1.81 7.87 -14.79
CA VAL A 145 -1.54 7.69 -13.35
C VAL A 145 -2.61 8.40 -12.53
N ASN A 146 -3.19 7.68 -11.58
CA ASN A 146 -4.15 8.26 -10.63
C ASN A 146 -3.65 8.07 -9.20
N VAL A 147 -3.26 9.16 -8.54
CA VAL A 147 -2.83 9.12 -7.13
C VAL A 147 -4.04 9.21 -6.21
N GLN A 148 -4.24 8.18 -5.38
CA GLN A 148 -5.41 8.03 -4.51
C GLN A 148 -5.10 8.25 -3.02
N GLY A 149 -3.83 8.49 -2.66
CA GLY A 149 -3.46 8.66 -1.26
C GLY A 149 -1.96 8.55 -1.03
N LEU A 150 -1.60 8.36 0.24
CA LEU A 150 -0.22 8.27 0.70
C LEU A 150 0.07 6.92 1.34
N MET A 151 1.34 6.55 1.36
CA MET A 151 1.86 5.37 2.01
C MET A 151 3.10 5.72 2.82
N THR A 152 3.27 5.10 3.99
CA THR A 152 4.55 5.15 4.72
C THR A 152 4.88 3.81 5.36
N MET A 153 6.13 3.68 5.78
CA MET A 153 6.64 2.57 6.59
C MET A 153 7.36 3.16 7.79
N ALA A 154 6.87 2.87 8.99
CA ALA A 154 7.55 3.23 10.22
C ALA A 154 8.83 2.38 10.42
N PRO A 155 9.82 2.89 11.17
CA PRO A 155 10.92 2.06 11.67
C PRO A 155 10.36 0.96 12.59
N PHE A 156 11.13 -0.12 12.71
CA PHE A 156 10.78 -1.15 13.69
C PHE A 156 11.17 -0.66 15.08
N THR A 157 10.26 -0.80 16.04
CA THR A 157 10.45 -0.51 17.46
C THR A 157 9.74 -1.60 18.28
N GLU A 158 10.24 -1.87 19.49
CA GLU A 158 9.58 -2.76 20.44
C GLU A 158 8.24 -2.19 20.94
N ASN A 159 8.14 -0.86 21.03
CA ASN A 159 6.93 -0.18 21.46
C ASN A 159 6.27 0.56 20.28
N PRO A 160 5.14 0.07 19.75
CA PRO A 160 4.44 0.69 18.61
C PRO A 160 4.06 2.16 18.81
N GLU A 161 3.92 2.61 20.07
CA GLU A 161 3.62 4.02 20.38
C GLU A 161 4.75 4.97 19.97
N GLU A 162 6.00 4.52 19.97
CA GLU A 162 7.16 5.34 19.59
C GLU A 162 7.10 5.77 18.12
N VAL A 163 6.37 5.05 17.28
CA VAL A 163 6.17 5.38 15.86
C VAL A 163 4.82 6.01 15.56
N ARG A 164 4.01 6.32 16.58
CA ARG A 164 2.72 7.01 16.38
C ARG A 164 2.87 8.32 15.60
N TYR A 165 3.95 9.07 15.85
CA TYR A 165 4.23 10.33 15.15
C TYR A 165 4.30 10.13 13.63
N VAL A 166 4.84 9.00 13.15
CA VAL A 166 4.96 8.68 11.73
C VAL A 166 3.58 8.65 11.06
N PHE A 167 2.62 7.98 11.70
CA PHE A 167 1.26 7.83 11.17
C PHE A 167 0.46 9.13 11.28
N ARG A 168 0.61 9.83 12.40
CA ARG A 168 0.00 11.16 12.60
C ARG A 168 0.45 12.15 11.54
N GLU A 169 1.76 12.26 11.32
CA GLU A 169 2.31 13.20 10.35
C GLU A 169 1.92 12.86 8.91
N LEU A 170 1.81 11.57 8.55
CA LEU A 170 1.31 11.18 7.24
C LEU A 170 -0.16 11.59 7.05
N ARG A 171 -1.00 11.41 8.07
CA ARG A 171 -2.40 11.84 8.04
C ARG A 171 -2.50 13.36 7.86
N GLU A 172 -1.77 14.12 8.68
CA GLU A 172 -1.76 15.58 8.62
C GLU A 172 -1.25 16.10 7.27
N LEU A 173 -0.23 15.45 6.71
CA LEU A 173 0.26 15.76 5.36
C LEU A 173 -0.85 15.54 4.31
N ARG A 174 -1.51 14.38 4.31
CA ARG A 174 -2.62 14.09 3.39
C ARG A 174 -3.71 15.15 3.52
N ASP A 175 -4.14 15.46 4.74
CA ASP A 175 -5.23 16.40 4.98
C ASP A 175 -4.86 17.83 4.54
N GLY A 176 -3.61 18.25 4.80
CA GLY A 176 -3.07 19.50 4.30
C GLY A 176 -3.06 19.58 2.76
N LEU A 177 -2.62 18.51 2.08
CA LEU A 177 -2.64 18.43 0.62
C LEU A 177 -4.07 18.45 0.06
N ARG A 178 -5.03 17.78 0.71
CA ARG A 178 -6.45 17.85 0.30
C ARG A 178 -7.00 19.28 0.38
N ASN A 179 -6.60 20.06 1.40
CA ASN A 179 -6.99 21.46 1.52
C ASN A 179 -6.37 22.35 0.43
N LYS A 180 -5.25 21.94 -0.15
CA LYS A 180 -4.61 22.60 -1.31
C LYS A 180 -5.18 22.18 -2.67
N GLY A 181 -6.21 21.34 -2.70
CA GLY A 181 -6.89 20.92 -3.94
C GLY A 181 -6.60 19.49 -4.39
N PHE A 182 -5.73 18.73 -3.69
CA PHE A 182 -5.48 17.31 -3.99
C PHE A 182 -6.58 16.41 -3.39
N HIS A 183 -7.83 16.63 -3.79
CA HIS A 183 -9.00 15.99 -3.16
C HIS A 183 -9.06 14.46 -3.33
N ASN A 184 -8.33 13.90 -4.29
CA ASN A 184 -8.31 12.46 -4.56
C ASN A 184 -7.47 11.65 -3.55
N LEU A 185 -6.72 12.31 -2.65
CA LEU A 185 -5.92 11.66 -1.62
C LEU A 185 -6.79 11.13 -0.48
N LYS A 186 -7.44 9.99 -0.67
CA LYS A 186 -8.34 9.35 0.30
C LYS A 186 -7.58 8.36 1.19
N GLU A 187 -6.68 7.59 0.59
CA GLU A 187 -6.05 6.45 1.23
C GLU A 187 -4.85 6.85 2.11
N LEU A 188 -4.71 6.16 3.24
CA LEU A 188 -3.51 6.10 4.07
C LEU A 188 -3.11 4.64 4.23
N SER A 189 -2.14 4.21 3.43
CA SER A 189 -1.54 2.90 3.59
C SER A 189 -0.40 2.96 4.61
N MET A 190 -0.66 2.57 5.84
CA MET A 190 0.30 2.63 6.92
C MET A 190 -0.06 1.60 8.00
N GLY A 191 0.95 1.13 8.73
CA GLY A 191 0.80 0.01 9.65
C GLY A 191 1.11 -1.35 9.03
N MET A 192 1.89 -2.13 9.76
CA MET A 192 2.28 -3.51 9.51
C MET A 192 2.03 -4.35 10.77
N SER A 193 2.37 -5.63 10.76
CA SER A 193 2.11 -6.56 11.88
C SER A 193 2.45 -5.99 13.28
N ASN A 194 3.53 -5.22 13.40
CA ASN A 194 3.98 -4.69 14.70
C ASN A 194 3.17 -3.49 15.21
N ASP A 195 2.65 -2.65 14.30
CA ASP A 195 2.22 -1.28 14.61
C ASP A 195 0.87 -0.88 13.99
N TYR A 196 0.17 -1.82 13.34
CA TYR A 196 -1.07 -1.52 12.63
C TYR A 196 -2.19 -1.00 13.53
N LEU A 197 -2.25 -1.37 14.81
CA LEU A 197 -3.27 -0.85 15.71
C LEU A 197 -3.09 0.64 15.96
N VAL A 198 -1.84 1.09 16.18
CA VAL A 198 -1.50 2.51 16.31
C VAL A 198 -1.79 3.23 15.00
N ALA A 199 -1.45 2.62 13.86
CA ALA A 199 -1.76 3.18 12.54
C ALA A 199 -3.27 3.37 12.32
N VAL A 200 -4.09 2.40 12.74
CA VAL A 200 -5.57 2.45 12.67
C VAL A 200 -6.12 3.58 13.52
N GLU A 201 -5.64 3.73 14.75
CA GLU A 201 -6.02 4.83 15.64
C GLU A 201 -5.65 6.20 15.04
N GLU A 202 -4.54 6.27 14.29
CA GLU A 202 -4.13 7.48 13.58
C GLU A 202 -4.78 7.61 12.18
N GLY A 203 -5.73 6.74 11.82
CA GLY A 203 -6.59 6.90 10.64
C GLY A 203 -6.12 6.16 9.38
N ALA A 204 -5.36 5.07 9.52
CA ALA A 204 -5.04 4.18 8.39
C ALA A 204 -6.31 3.67 7.71
N THR A 205 -6.32 3.69 6.38
CA THR A 205 -7.39 3.07 5.56
C THR A 205 -6.96 1.71 5.03
N ILE A 206 -5.65 1.46 4.95
CA ILE A 206 -5.07 0.18 4.52
C ILE A 206 -3.92 -0.19 5.47
N VAL A 207 -4.03 -1.34 6.14
CA VAL A 207 -2.95 -1.93 6.95
C VAL A 207 -2.37 -3.16 6.25
N ARG A 208 -1.04 -3.30 6.23
CA ARG A 208 -0.32 -4.33 5.45
C ARG A 208 0.20 -5.43 6.35
N ILE A 209 -0.53 -6.52 6.48
CA ILE A 209 -0.28 -7.54 7.51
C ILE A 209 0.29 -8.81 6.89
N GLY A 210 1.48 -9.23 7.35
CA GLY A 210 2.15 -10.44 6.86
C GLY A 210 2.19 -11.51 7.94
N SER A 211 3.14 -11.38 8.87
CA SER A 211 3.40 -12.37 9.93
C SER A 211 2.20 -12.64 10.84
N GLU A 212 1.40 -11.63 11.22
CA GLU A 212 0.21 -11.89 12.04
C GLU A 212 -0.87 -12.72 11.31
N ILE A 213 -0.78 -12.90 9.99
CA ILE A 213 -1.73 -13.72 9.22
C ILE A 213 -1.11 -15.07 8.83
N PHE A 214 0.10 -15.06 8.27
CA PHE A 214 0.71 -16.22 7.60
C PHE A 214 1.77 -16.96 8.42
N SER A 215 2.13 -16.48 9.61
CA SER A 215 3.04 -17.17 10.54
C SER A 215 2.28 -18.06 11.53
#